data_AF-A0AAU2B558-F1
#
_entry.id   AF-A0AAU2B558-F1
#
_cell.length_a   1.000
_cell.length_b   1.000
_cell.length_c   1.000
_cell.angle_alpha   90.00
_cell.angle_beta   90.00
_cell.angle_gamma   90.00
#
_symmetry.space_group_name_H-M   'P 1'
#
loop_
_entity.id
_entity.type
_entity.pdbx_description
1 polymer ?
#
loop_
_entity_poly.entity_id
_entity_poly.type
_entity_poly.pdbx_seq_one_letter_code
_entity_poly.pdbx_strand_id
1 'polypeptide(L)' 'MHSELPADPGTTPMPEHRVAISERGSFCFATCSCGWFSPARRSRDLSRREAADHLVENGAGGS' A
#
# COMPACT_ATOMS: atom_id res chain seq x y z
N MET A 1 6.05 -17.30 -40.68
CA MET A 1 4.94 -17.62 -39.77
C MET A 1 5.19 -16.89 -38.45
N HIS A 2 4.96 -15.58 -38.43
CA HIS A 2 5.02 -14.79 -37.19
C HIS A 2 3.58 -14.56 -36.75
N SER A 3 3.15 -15.25 -35.71
CA SER A 3 1.97 -14.86 -34.94
C SER A 3 2.46 -14.05 -33.76
N GLU A 4 2.47 -12.74 -33.90
CA GLU A 4 2.54 -11.82 -32.78
C GLU A 4 1.15 -11.73 -32.15
N LEU A 5 0.98 -12.36 -30.98
CA LEU A 5 -0.20 -12.20 -30.15
C LEU A 5 -0.15 -10.79 -29.53
N PRO A 6 -1.23 -9.99 -29.60
CA PRO A 6 -1.26 -8.68 -28.96
C PRO A 6 -1.25 -8.88 -27.44
N ALA A 7 -0.32 -8.21 -26.76
CA ALA A 7 -0.24 -8.18 -25.31
C ALA A 7 -1.56 -7.65 -24.74
N ASP A 8 -2.25 -8.44 -23.93
CA ASP A 8 -3.47 -8.04 -23.23
C ASP A 8 -3.21 -6.81 -22.33
N PRO A 9 -3.80 -5.62 -22.59
CA PRO A 9 -3.77 -4.52 -21.64
C PRO A 9 -4.86 -4.73 -20.57
N GLY A 10 -4.93 -5.94 -19.99
CA GLY A 10 -6.09 -6.41 -19.22
C GLY A 10 -5.91 -6.45 -17.71
N THR A 11 -4.70 -6.27 -17.18
CA THR A 11 -4.52 -6.05 -15.75
C THR A 11 -4.27 -4.57 -15.55
N THR A 12 -5.34 -3.79 -15.35
CA THR A 12 -5.17 -2.54 -14.63
C THR A 12 -4.63 -2.97 -13.27
N PRO A 13 -3.35 -2.73 -12.93
CA PRO A 13 -2.89 -3.08 -11.61
C PRO A 13 -3.85 -2.36 -10.66
N MET A 14 -4.50 -3.13 -9.79
CA MET A 14 -5.24 -2.55 -8.66
C MET A 14 -4.33 -1.48 -8.07
N PRO A 15 -4.86 -0.28 -7.76
CA PRO A 15 -4.05 0.87 -7.41
C PRO A 15 -3.02 0.42 -6.37
N GLU A 16 -1.73 0.49 -6.72
CA GLU A 16 -0.69 -0.05 -5.86
C GLU A 16 -0.83 0.62 -4.49
N HIS A 17 -1.22 -0.17 -3.49
CA HIS A 17 -1.35 0.31 -2.14
C HIS A 17 0.05 0.71 -1.68
N ARG A 18 0.28 2.01 -1.56
CA ARG A 18 1.54 2.56 -1.13
C ARG A 18 1.30 3.31 0.16
N VAL A 19 1.79 2.75 1.26
CA VAL A 19 1.74 3.39 2.56
C VAL A 19 2.98 4.24 2.76
N ALA A 20 2.78 5.52 3.07
CA ALA A 20 3.80 6.46 3.48
C ALA A 20 3.69 6.73 4.97
N ILE A 21 4.82 6.74 5.68
CA ILE A 21 4.87 7.08 7.10
C ILE A 21 5.44 8.48 7.24
N SER A 22 4.64 9.39 7.80
CA SER A 22 5.03 10.75 8.14
C SER A 22 5.22 10.89 9.65
N GLU A 23 6.26 11.62 10.04
CA GLU A 23 6.59 11.88 11.44
C GLU A 23 6.38 13.36 11.77
N ARG A 24 5.62 13.65 12.82
CA ARG A 24 5.50 14.99 13.39
C ARG A 24 5.83 14.96 14.87
N GLY A 25 7.06 15.38 15.19
CA GLY A 25 7.58 15.37 16.55
C GLY A 25 7.65 13.95 17.11
N SER A 26 6.95 13.71 18.22
CA SER A 26 6.88 12.37 18.84
C SER A 26 5.75 11.48 18.28
N PHE A 27 5.05 11.90 17.23
CA PHE A 27 3.94 11.16 16.64
C PHE A 27 4.26 10.70 15.22
N CYS A 28 3.84 9.49 14.89
CA CYS A 28 3.93 8.87 13.58
C CYS A 28 2.52 8.63 13.03
N PHE A 29 2.37 8.85 11.73
CA PHE A 29 1.12 8.69 10.98
C PHE A 29 1.43 7.90 9.71
N ALA A 30 0.69 6.83 9.45
CA ALA A 30 0.75 6.11 8.19
C ALA A 30 -0.45 6.51 7.33
N THR A 31 -0.22 6.77 6.04
CA THR A 31 -1.25 7.12 5.06
C THR A 31 -1.06 6.29 3.82
N CYS A 32 -2.10 5.67 3.29
CA CYS A 32 -2.06 4.91 2.05
C CYS A 32 -2.59 5.74 0.88
N SER A 33 -2.05 5.49 -0.31
CA SER A 33 -2.56 6.03 -1.57
C SER A 33 -4.04 5.72 -1.84
N CYS A 34 -4.61 4.68 -1.21
CA CYS A 34 -6.03 4.35 -1.30
C CYS A 34 -6.95 5.24 -0.44
N GLY A 35 -6.39 6.12 0.39
CA GLY A 35 -7.12 6.97 1.33
C GLY A 35 -7.17 6.46 2.78
N TRP A 36 -6.59 5.29 3.07
CA TRP A 36 -6.46 4.79 4.44
C TRP A 36 -5.48 5.63 5.26
N PHE A 37 -5.79 5.81 6.54
CA PHE A 37 -4.95 6.53 7.50
C PHE A 37 -4.92 5.77 8.83
N SER A 38 -3.74 5.62 9.40
CA SER A 38 -3.57 5.07 10.74
C SER A 38 -3.68 6.16 11.81
N PRO A 39 -4.25 5.89 12.99
CA PRO A 39 -4.25 6.82 14.11
C PRO A 39 -2.84 7.26 14.52
N ALA A 40 -2.73 8.46 15.11
CA ALA A 40 -1.46 8.99 15.60
C ALA A 40 -0.85 8.05 16.65
N ARG A 41 0.31 7.43 16.36
CA ARG A 41 1.02 6.57 17.32
C ARG A 41 2.31 7.22 17.75
N ARG A 42 2.64 7.08 19.04
CA ARG A 42 3.94 7.51 19.59
C ARG A 42 5.06 6.50 19.29
N SER A 43 4.70 5.23 19.14
CA SER A 43 5.61 4.15 18.77
C SER A 43 5.74 4.07 17.25
N ARG A 44 6.93 4.37 16.77
CA ARG A 44 7.27 4.31 15.35
C ARG A 44 7.21 2.88 14.81
N ASP A 45 7.63 1.90 15.61
CA ASP A 45 7.51 0.48 15.30
C ASP A 45 6.06 0.04 15.13
N LEU A 46 5.15 0.53 15.99
CA LEU A 46 3.73 0.23 15.84
C LEU A 46 3.19 0.80 14.53
N SER A 47 3.46 2.07 14.20
CA SER A 47 3.05 2.64 12.90
C SER A 47 3.60 1.87 11.69
N ARG A 48 4.83 1.36 11.77
CA ARG A 48 5.40 0.51 10.70
C ARG A 48 4.67 -0.83 10.57
N ARG A 49 4.28 -1.44 11.68
CA ARG A 49 3.51 -2.69 11.67
C ARG A 49 2.12 -2.49 11.07
N GLU A 50 1.40 -1.46 11.49
CA GLU A 50 0.07 -1.14 10.94
C GLU A 50 0.15 -0.84 9.42
N ALA A 51 1.21 -0.14 8.99
CA ALA A 51 1.47 0.09 7.57
C ALA A 51 1.71 -1.22 6.80
N ALA A 52 2.55 -2.10 7.33
CA ALA A 52 2.82 -3.40 6.71
C ALA A 52 1.58 -4.31 6.70
N ASP A 53 0.81 -4.32 7.79
CA ASP A 53 -0.43 -5.06 7.92
C ASP A 53 -1.47 -4.58 6.89
N HIS A 54 -1.63 -3.25 6.75
CA HIS A 54 -2.48 -2.68 5.70
C HIS A 54 -2.02 -3.09 4.29
N LEU A 55 -0.71 -3.06 4.03
CA LEU A 55 -0.15 -3.51 2.74
C LEU A 55 -0.38 -5.00 2.49
N VAL A 56 -0.32 -5.84 3.53
CA VAL A 56 -0.60 -7.27 3.41
C VAL A 56 -2.09 -7.49 3.19
N GLU A 57 -2.97 -6.92 4.01
CA GLU A 57 -4.42 -7.08 3.87
C GLU A 57 -4.93 -6.59 2.51
N ASN A 58 -4.42 -5.45 2.02
CA ASN A 58 -4.89 -4.85 0.77
C ASN A 58 -4.09 -5.30 -0.46
N GLY A 59 -2.82 -5.68 -0.29
CA GLY A 59 -1.98 -6.23 -1.35
C GLY A 59 -2.16 -7.74 -1.57
N ALA A 60 -2.68 -8.46 -0.57
CA ALA A 60 -3.02 -9.89 -0.70
C ALA A 60 -4.42 -10.14 -1.28
N GLY A 61 -5.19 -9.08 -1.59
CA GLY A 61 -6.48 -9.19 -2.29
C GLY A 61 -6.39 -9.58 -3.76
N GLY A 62 -5.17 -9.79 -4.28
CA GLY A 62 -4.94 -10.35 -5.62
C GLY A 62 -4.44 -11.80 -5.54
N SER A 63 -5.33 -12.76 -5.33
CA SER A 63 -5.08 -14.18 -5.62
C SER A 63 -6.33 -14.84 -6.15
#